data_AF-A0A926UP22-F1
#
_entry.id   AF-A0A926UP22-F1
#
_cell.length_a   1.000
_cell.length_b   1.000
_cell.length_c   1.000
_cell.angle_alpha   90.00
_cell.angle_beta   90.00
_cell.angle_gamma   90.00
#
_symmetry.space_group_name_H-M   'P 1'
#
loop_
_entity.id
_entity.type
_entity.pdbx_description
1 polymer ?
#
loop_
_entity_poly.entity_id
_entity_poly.type
_entity_poly.pdbx_seq_one_letter_code
_entity_poly.pdbx_strand_id
1 'polypeptide(L)'
;MFPSFYQKILEKYLNNKQLITLKVLVYLLQTQKDVRIERLAANLPLPIEQNSRRRHIQRFLNAQKLSIVLIWFDIIKELISKLFIPDDLPAMAKNWQESWYNTINQTSQFLEYQENKQVNVPDKLIPLLELCLPYYEKLNNYCFNFD
;
A
#
# COMPACT_ATOMS: atom_id res chain seq x y z
N MET A 1 14.76 8.05 -2.55
CA MET A 1 14.26 8.83 -1.37
C MET A 1 12.75 8.86 -1.42
N PHE A 2 12.03 8.69 -0.31
CA PHE A 2 10.57 8.86 -0.32
C PHE A 2 10.20 10.31 -0.63
N PRO A 3 9.20 10.56 -1.51
CA PRO A 3 8.64 11.89 -1.68
C PRO A 3 8.19 12.49 -0.35
N SER A 4 8.31 13.81 -0.22
CA SER A 4 8.09 14.54 1.05
C SER A 4 6.71 14.32 1.66
N PHE A 5 5.69 14.10 0.84
CA PHE A 5 4.35 13.85 1.34
C PHE A 5 4.19 12.47 2.01
N TYR A 6 4.82 11.42 1.46
CA TYR A 6 4.82 10.10 2.09
C TYR A 6 5.50 10.16 3.46
N GLN A 7 6.60 10.92 3.58
CA GLN A 7 7.28 11.10 4.86
C GLN A 7 6.36 11.73 5.91
N LYS A 8 5.68 12.82 5.57
CA LYS A 8 4.73 13.48 6.48
C LYS A 8 3.61 12.56 6.97
N ILE A 9 3.10 11.68 6.11
CA ILE A 9 2.06 10.72 6.49
C ILE A 9 2.65 9.63 7.39
N LEU A 10 3.77 9.04 7.00
CA LEU A 10 4.43 7.96 7.75
C LEU A 10 4.90 8.41 9.14
N GLU A 11 5.34 9.66 9.29
CA GLU A 11 5.74 10.26 10.57
C GLU A 11 4.60 10.36 11.58
N LYS A 12 3.32 10.34 11.14
CA LYS A 12 2.17 10.30 12.05
C LYS A 12 2.00 8.93 12.72
N TYR A 13 2.42 7.86 12.06
CA TYR A 13 2.16 6.47 12.47
C TYR A 13 3.39 5.76 13.02
N LEU A 14 4.58 6.12 12.54
CA LEU A 14 5.84 5.45 12.84
C LEU A 14 6.77 6.38 13.61
N ASN A 15 7.40 5.86 14.66
CA ASN A 15 8.47 6.59 15.33
C ASN A 15 9.74 6.65 14.45
N ASN A 16 10.69 7.53 14.79
CA ASN A 16 11.91 7.72 14.01
C ASN A 16 12.68 6.42 13.72
N LYS A 17 12.78 5.51 14.71
CA LYS A 17 13.48 4.22 14.52
C LYS A 17 12.75 3.34 13.51
N GLN A 18 11.43 3.22 13.65
CA GLN A 18 10.56 2.46 12.75
C GLN A 18 10.58 3.02 11.32
N LEU A 19 10.64 4.34 11.19
CA LEU A 19 10.67 5.02 9.89
C LEU A 19 12.01 4.78 9.19
N ILE A 20 13.13 4.77 9.94
CA ILE A 20 14.44 4.36 9.41
C ILE A 20 14.40 2.89 8.98
N THR A 21 13.86 2.00 9.80
CA THR A 21 13.69 0.58 9.44
C THR A 21 12.89 0.44 8.14
N LEU A 22 11.78 1.16 7.99
CA LEU A 22 10.97 1.16 6.77
C LEU A 22 11.75 1.67 5.55
N LYS A 23 12.48 2.78 5.69
CA LYS A 23 13.33 3.35 4.64
C LYS A 23 14.37 2.34 4.15
N VAL A 24 15.05 1.67 5.08
CA VAL A 24 16.02 0.64 4.75
C VAL A 24 15.35 -0.55 4.08
N LEU A 25 14.20 -1.00 4.58
CA LEU A 25 13.48 -2.15 4.02
C LEU A 25 13.02 -1.87 2.58
N VAL A 26 12.45 -0.70 2.30
CA VAL A 26 12.04 -0.30 0.96
C VAL A 26 13.23 -0.18 0.02
N TYR A 27 14.35 0.36 0.50
CA TYR A 27 15.59 0.36 -0.28
C TYR A 27 16.09 -1.05 -0.61
N LEU A 28 16.05 -1.99 0.34
CA LEU A 28 16.42 -3.39 0.12
C LEU A 28 15.51 -4.06 -0.90
N LEU A 29 14.19 -3.81 -0.84
CA LEU A 29 13.23 -4.32 -1.82
C LEU A 29 13.51 -3.77 -3.22
N GLN A 30 13.79 -2.48 -3.33
CA GLN A 30 14.10 -1.84 -4.62
C GLN A 30 15.39 -2.36 -5.26
N THR A 31 16.41 -2.65 -4.43
CA THR A 31 17.72 -3.10 -4.92
C THR A 31 17.77 -4.60 -5.20
N GLN A 32 17.20 -5.44 -4.33
CA GLN A 32 17.27 -6.89 -4.45
C GLN A 32 16.17 -7.47 -5.34
N LYS A 33 15.05 -6.76 -5.53
CA LYS A 33 13.85 -7.22 -6.26
C LYS A 33 13.30 -8.58 -5.77
N ASP A 34 13.65 -8.96 -4.54
CA ASP A 34 13.29 -10.23 -3.91
C ASP A 34 12.66 -9.93 -2.55
N VAL A 35 11.49 -10.52 -2.31
CA VAL A 35 10.64 -10.26 -1.14
C VAL A 35 10.89 -11.27 -0.02
N ARG A 36 11.73 -12.30 -0.25
CA ARG A 36 12.05 -13.31 0.77
C ARG A 36 12.70 -12.68 2.00
N ILE A 37 12.13 -12.94 3.18
CA ILE A 37 12.58 -12.39 4.46
C ILE A 37 14.03 -12.80 4.75
N GLU A 38 14.43 -14.00 4.36
CA GLU A 38 15.78 -14.54 4.51
C GLU A 38 16.80 -13.69 3.78
N ARG A 39 16.45 -13.25 2.56
CA ARG A 39 17.30 -12.44 1.69
C ARG A 39 17.37 -11.00 2.18
N LEU A 40 16.23 -10.44 2.58
CA LEU A 40 16.17 -9.12 3.22
C LEU A 40 17.00 -9.11 4.51
N ALA A 41 16.89 -10.15 5.35
CA ALA A 41 17.65 -10.26 6.59
C ALA A 41 19.16 -10.45 6.37
N ALA A 42 19.58 -11.13 5.30
CA ALA A 42 20.99 -11.27 4.96
C ALA A 42 21.63 -9.92 4.62
N ASN A 43 20.89 -9.07 3.90
CA ASN A 43 21.34 -7.78 3.39
C ASN A 43 21.02 -6.60 4.32
N LEU A 44 20.30 -6.84 5.43
CA LEU A 44 19.95 -5.80 6.38
C LEU A 44 21.23 -5.32 7.11
N PRO A 45 21.56 -4.01 7.05
CA PRO A 45 22.80 -3.45 7.61
C PRO A 45 22.67 -3.26 9.12
N LEU A 46 22.49 -4.35 9.84
CA LEU A 46 22.35 -4.42 11.29
C LEU A 46 23.37 -5.44 11.82
N PRO A 47 24.28 -5.05 12.73
CA PRO A 47 25.36 -5.91 13.22
C PRO A 47 24.85 -6.88 14.29
N ILE A 48 23.90 -7.74 13.90
CA ILE A 48 23.32 -8.78 14.75
C ILE A 48 23.19 -10.07 13.95
N GLU A 49 22.99 -11.18 14.66
CA GLU A 49 22.79 -12.49 14.02
C GLU A 49 21.68 -12.46 12.97
N GLN A 50 21.88 -13.21 11.89
CA GLN A 50 20.91 -13.25 10.79
C GLN A 50 19.51 -13.70 11.25
N ASN A 51 19.43 -14.67 12.16
CA ASN A 51 18.16 -15.11 12.74
C ASN A 51 17.46 -14.01 13.54
N SER A 52 18.24 -13.17 14.22
CA SER A 52 17.73 -11.99 14.92
C SER A 52 17.27 -10.91 13.94
N ARG A 53 17.97 -10.71 12.81
CA ARG A 53 17.51 -9.83 11.72
C ARG A 53 16.19 -10.30 11.10
N ARG A 54 16.04 -11.61 10.86
CA ARG A 54 14.77 -12.20 10.36
C ARG A 54 13.63 -11.93 11.32
N ARG A 55 13.82 -12.24 12.61
CA ARG A 55 12.83 -11.96 13.67
C ARG A 55 12.51 -10.46 13.77
N HIS A 56 13.50 -9.60 13.61
CA HIS A 56 13.29 -8.15 13.61
C HIS A 56 12.38 -7.71 12.46
N ILE A 57 12.67 -8.16 11.22
CA ILE A 57 11.84 -7.86 10.04
C ILE A 57 10.42 -8.39 10.24
N GLN A 58 10.26 -9.65 10.66
CA GLN A 58 8.95 -10.25 10.90
C GLN A 58 8.15 -9.46 11.95
N ARG A 59 8.76 -9.12 13.09
CA ARG A 59 8.11 -8.32 14.13
C ARG A 59 7.74 -6.92 13.64
N PHE A 60 8.56 -6.33 12.79
CA PHE A 60 8.29 -5.01 12.21
C PHE A 60 7.11 -5.05 11.23
N LEU A 61 7.08 -6.04 10.34
CA LEU A 61 6.01 -6.21 9.35
C LEU A 61 4.67 -6.59 10.00
N ASN A 62 4.70 -7.38 11.07
CA ASN A 62 3.51 -7.76 11.83
C ASN A 62 3.04 -6.68 12.83
N ALA A 63 3.73 -5.53 12.90
CA ALA A 63 3.33 -4.48 13.83
C ALA A 63 2.01 -3.84 13.37
N GLN A 64 1.03 -3.73 14.27
CA GLN A 64 -0.27 -3.11 14.00
C GLN A 64 -0.17 -1.67 13.47
N LYS A 65 0.92 -0.97 13.80
CA LYS A 65 1.23 0.38 13.31
C LYS A 65 1.55 0.43 11.82
N LEU A 66 1.95 -0.68 11.22
CA LEU A 66 2.15 -0.86 9.79
C LEU A 66 0.88 -1.40 9.11
N SER A 67 -0.28 -1.32 9.77
CA SER A 67 -1.54 -1.71 9.16
C SER A 67 -1.71 -1.02 7.82
N ILE A 68 -1.79 -1.84 6.77
CA ILE A 68 -1.97 -1.40 5.39
C ILE A 68 -3.18 -0.48 5.33
N VAL A 69 -4.28 -0.83 6.01
CA VAL A 69 -5.52 -0.05 6.03
C VAL A 69 -5.29 1.38 6.54
N LEU A 70 -4.49 1.57 7.60
CA LEU A 70 -4.28 2.88 8.20
C LEU A 70 -3.36 3.77 7.34
N ILE A 71 -2.24 3.20 6.87
CA ILE A 71 -1.24 3.97 6.13
C ILE A 71 -1.72 4.24 4.70
N TRP A 72 -2.32 3.26 4.02
CA TRP A 72 -2.74 3.42 2.64
C TRP A 72 -3.91 4.39 2.50
N PHE A 73 -4.82 4.44 3.47
CA PHE A 73 -5.96 5.34 3.38
C PHE A 73 -5.54 6.81 3.35
N ASP A 74 -4.66 7.23 4.27
CA ASP A 74 -4.15 8.61 4.30
C ASP A 74 -3.33 8.95 3.06
N ILE A 75 -2.55 7.99 2.55
CA ILE A 75 -1.79 8.14 1.30
C ILE A 75 -2.72 8.34 0.10
N ILE A 76 -3.75 7.50 -0.04
CA ILE A 76 -4.71 7.57 -1.14
C ILE A 76 -5.50 8.87 -1.05
N LYS A 77 -5.94 9.27 0.15
CA LYS A 77 -6.66 10.53 0.37
C LYS A 77 -5.83 11.74 -0.09
N GLU A 78 -4.56 11.79 0.28
CA GLU A 78 -3.63 12.85 -0.16
C GLU A 78 -3.26 12.77 -1.64
N LEU A 79 -3.22 11.58 -2.23
CA LEU A 79 -3.02 11.43 -3.68
C LEU A 79 -4.24 11.94 -4.45
N ILE A 80 -5.44 11.55 -4.04
CA ILE A 80 -6.69 12.00 -4.67
C ILE A 80 -6.83 13.52 -4.53
N SER A 81 -6.58 14.09 -3.35
CA SER A 81 -6.68 15.55 -3.17
C SER A 81 -5.69 16.34 -4.04
N LYS A 82 -4.52 15.77 -4.34
CA LYS A 82 -3.52 16.41 -5.22
C LYS A 82 -3.80 16.20 -6.70
N LEU A 83 -4.37 15.06 -7.06
CA LEU A 83 -4.66 14.71 -8.45
C LEU A 83 -6.02 15.27 -8.92
N PHE A 84 -6.96 15.53 -8.00
CA PHE A 84 -8.29 16.05 -8.30
C PHE A 84 -8.50 17.45 -7.67
N ILE A 85 -8.70 18.45 -8.53
CA ILE A 85 -9.09 19.82 -8.16
C ILE A 85 -10.59 19.84 -7.76
N PRO A 86 -11.01 20.65 -6.77
CA PRO A 86 -11.96 20.23 -5.74
C PRO A 86 -13.40 20.73 -5.90
N ASP A 87 -14.04 20.54 -7.05
CA ASP A 87 -15.48 20.86 -7.13
C ASP A 87 -16.37 19.66 -6.72
N ASP A 88 -15.92 18.42 -6.93
CA ASP A 88 -16.71 17.20 -6.60
C ASP A 88 -16.18 16.44 -5.36
N LEU A 89 -15.00 16.79 -4.87
CA LEU A 89 -14.22 15.94 -3.98
C LEU A 89 -14.78 15.78 -2.54
N PRO A 90 -15.27 16.84 -1.87
CA PRO A 90 -15.69 16.72 -0.47
C PRO A 90 -16.88 15.79 -0.27
N ALA A 91 -17.82 15.75 -1.23
CA ALA A 91 -19.01 14.91 -1.17
C ALA A 91 -18.70 13.43 -1.46
N MET A 92 -17.87 13.16 -2.48
CA MET A 92 -17.45 11.80 -2.81
C MET A 92 -16.57 11.16 -1.74
N ALA A 93 -15.57 11.90 -1.24
CA ALA A 93 -14.61 11.36 -0.28
C ALA A 93 -15.24 11.03 1.08
N LYS A 94 -16.22 11.82 1.53
CA LYS A 94 -16.93 11.59 2.80
C LYS A 94 -17.80 10.33 2.74
N ASN A 95 -18.56 10.15 1.67
CA ASN A 95 -19.41 8.98 1.47
C ASN A 95 -18.60 7.68 1.34
N TRP A 96 -17.47 7.72 0.62
CA TRP A 96 -16.60 6.55 0.47
C TRP A 96 -15.90 6.17 1.77
N GLN A 97 -15.45 7.16 2.56
CA GLN A 97 -14.72 6.92 3.80
C GLN A 97 -15.60 6.22 4.86
N GLU A 98 -16.84 6.68 5.04
CA GLU A 98 -17.79 6.08 5.99
C GLU A 98 -18.26 4.69 5.53
N SER A 99 -18.57 4.54 4.23
CA SER A 99 -19.00 3.25 3.67
C SER A 99 -17.93 2.18 3.76
N TRP A 100 -16.67 2.51 3.44
CA TRP A 100 -15.58 1.55 3.43
C TRP A 100 -15.14 1.17 4.86
N TYR A 101 -15.01 2.14 5.76
CA TYR A 101 -14.67 1.89 7.17
C TYR A 101 -15.70 1.01 7.88
N ASN A 102 -16.99 1.25 7.63
CA ASN A 102 -18.07 0.42 8.18
C ASN A 102 -18.04 -0.99 7.57
N THR A 103 -17.75 -1.12 6.28
CA THR A 103 -17.65 -2.43 5.61
C THR A 103 -16.53 -3.26 6.24
N ILE A 104 -15.31 -2.72 6.35
CA ILE A 104 -14.15 -3.42 6.90
C ILE A 104 -14.37 -3.85 8.36
N ASN A 105 -14.98 -2.99 9.18
CA ASN A 105 -15.20 -3.29 10.60
C ASN A 105 -16.38 -4.24 10.85
N GLN A 106 -17.29 -4.38 9.90
CA GLN A 106 -18.43 -5.31 9.99
C GLN A 106 -18.12 -6.67 9.36
N THR A 107 -17.18 -6.73 8.42
CA THR A 107 -16.78 -7.98 7.78
C THR A 107 -15.68 -8.68 8.56
N SER A 108 -15.96 -9.90 9.05
CA SER A 108 -14.98 -10.78 9.70
C SER A 108 -14.18 -11.63 8.69
N GLN A 109 -14.50 -11.51 7.39
CA GLN A 109 -13.93 -12.29 6.29
C GLN A 109 -13.81 -11.39 5.05
N PHE A 110 -12.90 -11.71 4.11
CA PHE A 110 -12.84 -10.99 2.84
C PHE A 110 -14.15 -11.20 2.08
N LEU A 111 -14.77 -10.11 1.63
CA LEU A 111 -15.93 -10.19 0.75
C LEU A 111 -15.52 -10.86 -0.57
N GLU A 112 -16.35 -11.78 -1.03
CA GLU A 112 -16.16 -12.45 -2.30
C GLU A 112 -16.19 -11.42 -3.43
N TYR A 113 -15.21 -11.49 -4.33
CA TYR A 113 -15.12 -10.57 -5.46
C TYR A 113 -16.33 -10.79 -6.38
N GLN A 114 -17.18 -9.78 -6.51
CA GLN A 114 -18.32 -9.81 -7.42
C GLN A 114 -17.85 -9.26 -8.78
N GLU A 115 -17.52 -10.14 -9.73
CA GLU A 115 -17.03 -9.80 -11.09
C GLU A 115 -17.93 -8.80 -11.84
N ASN A 116 -19.22 -8.73 -11.49
CA ASN A 116 -20.25 -8.06 -12.30
C ASN A 116 -20.76 -6.73 -11.75
N LYS A 117 -20.01 -6.04 -10.87
CA LYS A 117 -20.37 -4.67 -10.53
C LYS A 117 -19.96 -3.75 -11.67
N GLN A 118 -20.89 -3.40 -12.56
CA GLN A 118 -20.69 -2.33 -13.53
C GLN A 118 -20.46 -1.02 -12.75
N VAL A 119 -19.20 -0.69 -12.50
CA VAL A 119 -18.81 0.58 -11.93
C VAL A 119 -18.90 1.60 -13.06
N ASN A 120 -19.83 2.54 -12.95
CA ASN A 120 -19.95 3.61 -13.93
C ASN A 120 -18.74 4.55 -13.76
N VAL A 121 -17.70 4.34 -14.56
CA VAL A 121 -16.46 5.11 -14.49
C VAL A 121 -16.70 6.48 -15.12
N PRO A 122 -16.43 7.59 -14.41
CA PRO A 122 -16.53 8.93 -15.00
C PRO A 122 -15.67 9.09 -16.26
N ASP A 123 -16.22 9.71 -17.32
CA ASP A 123 -15.56 9.85 -18.63
C ASP A 123 -14.15 10.46 -18.55
N LYS A 124 -13.94 11.38 -17.60
CA LYS A 124 -12.65 12.02 -17.32
C LYS A 124 -11.52 11.05 -16.91
N LEU A 125 -11.87 9.84 -16.47
CA LEU A 125 -10.94 8.81 -16.01
C LEU A 125 -10.66 7.73 -17.05
N ILE A 126 -11.46 7.68 -18.13
CA ILE A 126 -11.30 6.68 -19.20
C ILE A 126 -9.88 6.71 -19.81
N PRO A 127 -9.29 7.87 -20.14
CA PRO A 127 -7.95 7.90 -20.72
C PRO A 127 -6.86 7.36 -19.79
N LEU A 128 -7.04 7.54 -18.47
CA LEU A 128 -6.10 7.07 -17.47
C LEU A 128 -6.23 5.55 -17.26
N LEU A 129 -7.46 5.03 -17.30
CA LEU A 129 -7.73 3.60 -17.33
C LEU A 129 -7.12 2.92 -18.55
N GLU A 130 -7.27 3.52 -19.73
CA GLU A 130 -6.66 3.03 -20.97
C GLU A 130 -5.14 3.00 -20.89
N LEU A 131 -4.51 4.02 -20.29
CA LEU A 131 -3.05 4.04 -20.04
C LEU A 131 -2.60 2.96 -19.05
N CYS A 132 -3.45 2.61 -18.09
CA CYS A 132 -3.15 1.62 -17.05
C CYS A 132 -3.48 0.18 -17.46
N LEU A 133 -4.36 -0.01 -18.45
CA LEU A 133 -4.83 -1.31 -18.93
C LEU A 133 -3.70 -2.30 -19.25
N PRO A 134 -2.63 -1.91 -19.98
CA PRO A 134 -1.56 -2.84 -20.35
C PRO A 134 -0.79 -3.37 -19.12
N TYR A 135 -0.69 -2.55 -18.07
CA TYR A 135 -0.03 -2.95 -16.82
C TYR A 135 -0.90 -3.90 -16.00
N TYR A 136 -2.21 -3.66 -16.00
CA TYR A 136 -3.18 -4.52 -15.33
C TYR A 136 -3.25 -5.90 -16.00
N GLU A 137 -3.35 -5.95 -17.32
CA GLU A 137 -3.33 -7.21 -18.08
C GLU A 137 -2.02 -7.98 -17.86
N LYS A 138 -0.88 -7.27 -17.84
CA LYS A 138 0.41 -7.89 -17.57
C LYS A 138 0.47 -8.48 -16.15
N LEU A 139 -0.04 -7.77 -15.15
CA LEU A 139 -0.14 -8.27 -13.77
C LEU A 139 -1.09 -9.47 -13.67
N ASN A 140 -2.23 -9.41 -14.34
CA ASN A 140 -3.21 -10.49 -14.36
C ASN A 140 -2.62 -11.77 -14.96
N ASN A 141 -1.90 -11.63 -16.09
CA ASN A 141 -1.15 -12.73 -16.70
C ASN A 141 -0.08 -13.30 -15.75
N TYR A 142 0.58 -12.47 -14.94
CA TYR A 142 1.52 -12.99 -13.93
C TYR A 142 0.81 -13.73 -12.79
N CYS A 143 -0.39 -13.32 -12.39
CA CYS A 143 -1.16 -14.00 -11.34
C CYS A 143 -1.66 -15.39 -11.75
N PHE A 144 -2.03 -15.57 -13.03
CA PHE A 144 -2.54 -16.84 -13.56
C PHE A 144 -1.47 -17.81 -14.09
N ASN A 145 -0.20 -17.41 -14.13
CA ASN A 145 0.92 -18.27 -14.56
C ASN A 145 1.68 -18.92 -13.39
N PHE A 146 1.00 -19.13 -12.24
CA PHE A 146 1.52 -19.85 -11.07
C PHE A 146 0.90 -21.25 -10.91
N ASP A 147 0.63 -21.93 -12.02
CA ASP A 147 0.34 -23.38 -12.05
C ASP A 147 1.62 -24.18 -12.34
#